data_AF-A0A7V2TTZ0-F1
#
_entry.id   AF-A0A7V2TTZ0-F1
#
_cell.length_a   1.000
_cell.length_b   1.000
_cell.length_c   1.000
_cell.angle_alpha   90.00
_cell.angle_beta   90.00
_cell.angle_gamma   90.00
#
_symmetry.space_group_name_H-M   'P 1'
#
loop_
_entity.id
_entity.type
_entity.pdbx_description
1 polymer ?
#
loop_
_entity_poly.entity_id
_entity_poly.type
_entity_poly.pdbx_seq_one_letter_code
_entity_poly.pdbx_strand_id
1 'polypeptide(L)' 'MNRRVAVTGIGVVSPIGIGKQTFWDSLLAGKSGIDFVTHF' A
#
# COMPACT_ATOMS: atom_id res chain seq x y z
N MET A 1 -23.74 13.87 18.40
CA MET A 1 -22.47 14.56 18.08
C MET A 1 -21.73 13.77 17.02
N ASN A 2 -21.36 14.39 15.89
CA ASN A 2 -20.60 13.73 14.82
C ASN A 2 -19.14 14.22 14.88
N ARG A 3 -18.22 13.38 15.35
CA ARG A 3 -16.80 13.74 15.51
C ARG A 3 -16.09 13.64 14.16
N ARG A 4 -15.56 14.75 13.66
CA ARG A 4 -14.77 14.77 12.42
C ARG A 4 -13.36 14.30 12.72
N VAL A 5 -12.94 13.23 12.07
CA VAL A 5 -11.59 12.66 12.17
C VAL A 5 -10.91 12.79 10.81
N ALA A 6 -9.61 13.11 10.80
CA ALA A 6 -8.81 13.22 9.60
C ALA A 6 -7.59 12.30 9.68
N VAL A 7 -7.17 11.77 8.54
CA VAL A 7 -5.89 11.04 8.41
C VAL A 7 -4.82 12.06 8.05
N THR A 8 -3.84 12.25 8.94
CA THR A 8 -2.76 13.24 8.76
C THR A 8 -1.47 12.64 8.18
N GLY A 9 -1.38 11.31 8.08
CA GLY A 9 -0.24 10.61 7.50
C GLY A 9 -0.52 9.13 7.27
N ILE A 10 0.20 8.55 6.33
CA ILE A 10 0.15 7.11 6.02
C ILE A 10 1.52 6.61 5.58
N GLY A 11 1.88 5.42 6.06
CA GLY A 11 3.01 4.63 5.59
C GLY A 11 2.50 3.26 5.17
N VAL A 12 3.02 2.74 4.06
CA VAL A 12 2.57 1.46 3.50
C VAL A 12 3.78 0.54 3.33
N VAL A 13 3.64 -0.72 3.72
CA VAL A 13 4.58 -1.79 3.42
C VAL A 13 3.75 -2.91 2.78
N SER A 14 4.01 -3.20 1.52
CA SER A 14 3.25 -4.19 0.76
C SER A 14 4.11 -4.81 -0.33
N PRO A 15 3.71 -5.98 -0.88
CA PRO A 15 4.43 -6.62 -1.98
C PRO A 15 4.53 -5.77 -3.27
N ILE A 16 3.66 -4.76 -3.44
CA ILE A 16 3.67 -3.87 -4.62
C ILE A 16 4.36 -2.53 -4.37
N GLY A 17 4.89 -2.30 -3.17
CA GLY A 17 5.63 -1.08 -2.84
C GLY A 17 5.73 -0.79 -1.36
N ILE A 18 6.85 -0.16 -0.98
CA ILE A 18 7.10 0.43 0.33
C ILE A 18 7.01 1.96 0.19
N GLY A 19 6.29 2.58 1.12
CA GLY A 19 5.99 4.01 1.11
C GLY A 19 4.74 4.35 0.28
N LYS A 20 4.17 5.52 0.57
CA LYS A 20 2.96 6.06 -0.07
C LYS A 20 3.06 6.09 -1.60
N GLN A 21 4.14 6.67 -2.12
CA GLN A 21 4.26 6.98 -3.55
C GLN A 21 4.36 5.70 -4.38
N THR A 22 5.34 4.85 -4.04
CA THR A 22 5.58 3.57 -4.72
C THR A 22 4.34 2.68 -4.70
N PHE A 23 3.67 2.59 -3.54
CA PHE A 23 2.44 1.82 -3.42
C PHE A 23 1.35 2.36 -4.34
N TRP A 24 1.11 3.67 -4.33
CA TRP A 24 0.06 4.30 -5.13
C TRP A 24 0.29 4.14 -6.64
N ASP A 25 1.51 4.40 -7.10
CA ASP A 25 1.86 4.30 -8.53
C ASP A 25 1.76 2.85 -9.03
N SER A 26 2.22 1.88 -8.23
CA SER A 26 2.08 0.45 -8.55
C SER A 26 0.62 -0.02 -8.55
N LEU A 27 -0.20 0.47 -7.62
CA LEU A 27 -1.63 0.15 -7.54
C LEU A 27 -2.37 0.69 -8.78
N LEU A 28 -2.13 1.94 -9.16
CA LEU A 28 -2.73 2.55 -10.36
C LEU A 28 -2.27 1.86 -11.65
N ALA A 29 -1.04 1.37 -11.69
CA ALA A 29 -0.52 0.59 -12.82
C ALA A 29 -1.06 -0.85 -12.86
N GLY A 30 -1.89 -1.28 -11.90
CA GLY A 30 -2.47 -2.62 -11.86
C GLY A 30 -1.46 -3.73 -11.57
N LYS A 31 -0.36 -3.43 -10.87
CA LYS A 31 0.65 -4.44 -10.53
C LYS A 31 0.09 -5.45 -9.54
N SER A 32 0.28 -6.75 -9.82
CA SER A 32 0.03 -7.82 -8.86
C SER A 32 1.28 -8.07 -8.01
N GLY A 33 1.07 -8.25 -6.70
CA GLY A 33 2.12 -8.65 -5.76
C GLY A 33 2.00 -10.11 -5.28
N ILE A 34 1.17 -10.91 -5.94
CA ILE A 34 0.92 -12.31 -5.59
C ILE A 34 1.88 -13.19 -6.38
N ASP A 35 2.61 -14.05 -5.68
CA ASP A 35 3.50 -15.05 -6.28
C ASP A 35 3.65 -16.27 -5.36
N PHE A 36 4.28 -17.34 -5.86
CA PHE A 36 4.59 -18.54 -5.09
C PHE A 36 5.66 -18.28 -4.01
N VAL A 37 5.55 -18.99 -2.89
CA VAL A 37 6.58 -18.97 -1.84
C VAL A 37 7.83 -19.66 -2.38
N THR A 38 8.97 -18.95 -2.37
CA THR A 38 10.24 -19.47 -2.89
C THR A 38 11.20 -19.96 -1.80
N HIS A 39 11.01 -19.54 -0.54
CA HIS A 39 11.90 -19.83 0.58
C HIS A 39 11.12 -19.86 1.92
N PHE A 40 11.62 -20.64 2.89
CA PHE A 40 11.13 -20.74 4.27
C PHE A 40 12.24 -20.45 5.27
#